data_AF-A0A521URB1-F1
#
_entry.id   AF-A0A521URB1-F1
#
_cell.length_a   1.000
_cell.length_b   1.000
_cell.length_c   1.000
_cell.angle_alpha   90.00
_cell.angle_beta   90.00
_cell.angle_gamma   90.00
#
_symmetry.space_group_name_H-M   'P 1'
#
loop_
_entity.id
_entity.type
_entity.pdbx_description
1 polymer ?
#
loop_
_entity_poly.entity_id
_entity_poly.type
_entity_poly.pdbx_seq_one_letter_code
_entity_poly.pdbx_strand_id
1 'polypeptide(L)'
;MNSTFRLGRLLGVRVGVNWSVLIIAWLLAWSLATTTLPEQVPDRADASYWIVGTISALVFLASILAHELGHAFVARRSGVEVRDITLWMLGGIARLGGLARTARAELRIALAGPVVSLAIALAAAMAAILTDALVTDELVVAALVWLAVINTALVLFNLIPAAPLDGGRVLSAILW
;
A
#
# COMPACT_ATOMS: atom_id res chain seq x y z
N MET A 1 -7.47 10.35 14.43
CA MET A 1 -7.43 11.22 13.23
C MET A 1 -8.71 11.02 12.43
N ASN A 2 -9.29 12.10 11.90
CA ASN A 2 -10.61 12.04 11.26
C ASN A 2 -10.46 12.06 9.73
N SER A 3 -11.30 11.28 9.04
CA SER A 3 -11.42 11.31 7.58
C SER A 3 -12.04 12.64 7.15
N THR A 4 -11.43 13.32 6.19
CA THR A 4 -11.98 14.55 5.59
C THR A 4 -13.02 14.19 4.53
N PHE A 5 -12.74 13.14 3.75
CA PHE A 5 -13.60 12.63 2.68
C PHE A 5 -13.97 11.17 2.95
N ARG A 6 -15.21 10.78 2.63
CA ARG A 6 -15.67 9.38 2.70
C ARG A 6 -15.69 8.82 1.28
N LEU A 7 -14.93 7.77 1.01
CA LEU A 7 -14.96 7.09 -0.29
C LEU A 7 -16.10 6.09 -0.41
N GLY A 8 -16.61 5.59 0.71
CA GLY A 8 -17.75 4.66 0.73
C GLY A 8 -17.51 3.45 1.63
N ARG A 9 -18.05 2.30 1.25
CA ARG A 9 -17.81 1.01 1.92
C ARG A 9 -17.16 0.03 0.95
N LEU A 10 -16.00 -0.51 1.34
CA LEU A 10 -15.30 -1.59 0.65
C LEU A 10 -15.24 -2.80 1.56
N LEU A 11 -15.63 -3.97 1.04
CA LEU A 11 -15.72 -5.23 1.81
C LEU A 11 -16.50 -5.08 3.13
N GLY A 12 -17.50 -4.20 3.18
CA GLY A 12 -18.29 -3.90 4.38
C GLY A 12 -17.63 -2.98 5.41
N VAL A 13 -16.44 -2.47 5.14
CA VAL A 13 -15.71 -1.52 6.00
C VAL A 13 -15.81 -0.11 5.42
N ARG A 14 -16.04 0.89 6.27
CA ARG A 14 -16.08 2.31 5.84
C ARG A 14 -14.67 2.78 5.52
N VAL A 15 -14.47 3.30 4.31
CA VAL A 15 -13.18 3.83 3.87
C VAL A 15 -13.25 5.35 3.75
N GLY A 16 -12.31 6.02 4.40
CA GLY A 16 -12.14 7.46 4.36
C GLY A 16 -10.73 7.87 3.94
N VAL A 17 -10.60 9.10 3.49
CA VAL A 17 -9.32 9.73 3.12
C VAL A 17 -9.21 11.06 3.86
N ASN A 18 -8.04 11.31 4.43
CA ASN A 18 -7.66 12.62 4.92
C ASN A 18 -7.08 13.46 3.77
N TRP A 19 -7.31 14.78 3.77
CA TRP A 19 -6.80 15.68 2.74
C TRP A 19 -5.28 15.57 2.51
N SER A 20 -4.53 15.18 3.55
CA SER A 20 -3.08 14.95 3.49
C SER A 20 -2.65 13.84 2.51
N VAL A 21 -3.57 12.95 2.10
CA VAL A 21 -3.32 11.98 1.01
C VAL A 21 -3.04 12.70 -0.32
N LEU A 22 -3.67 13.84 -0.57
CA LEU A 22 -3.42 14.62 -1.78
C LEU A 22 -1.99 15.17 -1.81
N ILE A 23 -1.43 15.54 -0.65
CA ILE A 23 -0.03 15.99 -0.55
C ILE A 23 0.91 14.85 -0.93
N ILE A 24 0.77 13.67 -0.31
CA ILE A 24 1.67 12.56 -0.62
C ILE A 24 1.47 12.04 -2.05
N ALA A 25 0.24 12.02 -2.56
CA ALA A 25 -0.04 11.68 -3.95
C ALA A 25 0.73 12.61 -4.91
N TRP A 26 0.67 13.92 -4.65
CA TRP A 26 1.38 14.91 -5.43
C TRP A 26 2.90 14.78 -5.29
N LEU A 27 3.44 14.60 -4.09
CA LEU A 27 4.88 14.42 -3.87
C LEU A 27 5.42 13.18 -4.58
N LEU A 28 4.69 12.07 -4.53
CA LEU A 28 5.07 10.85 -5.23
C LEU A 28 5.01 11.04 -6.75
N ALA A 29 3.92 11.63 -7.27
CA ALA A 29 3.77 11.90 -8.69
C ALA A 29 4.85 12.86 -9.20
N TRP A 30 5.14 13.92 -8.46
CA TRP A 30 6.17 14.91 -8.78
C TRP A 30 7.57 14.29 -8.75
N SER A 31 7.90 13.51 -7.72
CA SER A 31 9.18 12.80 -7.64
C SER A 31 9.35 11.84 -8.82
N LEU A 32 8.32 11.02 -9.11
CA LEU A 32 8.35 10.11 -10.25
C LEU A 32 8.52 10.85 -11.58
N ALA A 33 7.76 11.93 -11.78
CA ALA A 33 7.71 12.65 -13.04
C ALA A 33 8.97 13.50 -13.32
N THR A 34 9.65 13.99 -12.27
CA THR A 34 10.75 14.94 -12.42
C THR A 34 12.13 14.37 -12.13
N THR A 35 12.22 13.22 -11.44
CA THR A 35 13.50 12.57 -11.13
C THR A 35 13.53 11.14 -11.61
N THR A 36 12.67 10.29 -11.05
CA THR A 36 12.85 8.83 -11.13
C THR A 36 12.63 8.28 -12.55
N LEU A 37 11.54 8.68 -13.23
CA LEU A 37 11.23 8.18 -14.57
C LEU A 37 12.15 8.79 -15.65
N PRO A 38 12.43 10.12 -15.67
CA PRO A 38 13.37 10.70 -16.63
C PRO A 38 14.80 10.16 -16.50
N GLU A 39 15.27 9.85 -15.29
CA GLU A 39 16.60 9.25 -15.07
C GLU A 39 16.69 7.81 -15.59
N GLN A 40 15.60 7.04 -15.50
CA GLN A 40 15.58 5.63 -15.94
C GLN A 40 15.30 5.47 -17.44
N VAL A 41 14.41 6.31 -17.98
CA VAL A 41 13.98 6.23 -19.38
C VAL A 41 14.03 7.66 -19.95
N PRO A 42 15.21 8.11 -20.43
CA PRO A 42 15.35 9.46 -20.97
C PRO A 42 14.61 9.62 -22.31
N ASP A 43 14.58 10.86 -22.82
CA ASP A 43 14.09 11.22 -24.16
C ASP A 43 12.59 10.93 -24.43
N ARG A 44 11.75 10.87 -23.38
CA ARG A 44 10.29 10.90 -23.49
C ARG A 44 9.73 12.31 -23.28
N ALA A 45 8.49 12.52 -23.75
CA ALA A 45 7.79 13.78 -23.54
C ALA A 45 7.42 13.99 -22.07
N ASP A 46 7.54 15.22 -21.56
CA ASP A 46 7.23 15.59 -20.17
C ASP A 46 5.83 15.14 -19.73
N ALA A 47 4.85 15.24 -20.62
CA ALA A 47 3.48 14.79 -20.36
C ALA A 47 3.41 13.29 -20.02
N SER A 48 4.23 12.46 -20.66
CA SER A 48 4.26 11.01 -20.40
C SER A 48 4.75 10.72 -18.98
N TYR A 49 5.80 11.40 -18.51
CA TYR A 49 6.28 11.23 -17.13
C TYR A 49 5.23 11.65 -16.10
N TRP A 50 4.54 12.76 -16.33
CA TRP A 50 3.48 13.22 -15.43
C TRP A 50 2.28 12.27 -15.40
N ILE A 51 1.85 11.74 -16.55
CA ILE A 51 0.75 10.78 -16.64
C ILE A 51 1.13 9.49 -15.91
N VAL A 52 2.27 8.90 -16.24
CA VAL A 52 2.71 7.62 -15.67
C VAL A 52 3.04 7.76 -14.19
N GLY A 53 3.71 8.85 -13.78
CA GLY A 53 4.00 9.14 -12.38
C GLY A 53 2.74 9.32 -11.53
N THR A 54 1.75 10.05 -12.05
CA THR A 54 0.46 10.23 -11.35
C THR A 54 -0.29 8.91 -11.22
N ILE A 55 -0.38 8.12 -12.29
CA ILE A 55 -1.02 6.80 -12.25
C ILE A 55 -0.31 5.89 -11.23
N SER A 56 1.02 5.85 -11.26
CA SER A 56 1.81 5.02 -10.34
C SER A 56 1.61 5.42 -8.88
N ALA A 57 1.58 6.72 -8.58
CA ALA A 57 1.28 7.22 -7.24
C ALA A 57 -0.12 6.81 -6.77
N LEU A 58 -1.14 6.90 -7.64
CA LEU A 58 -2.50 6.49 -7.31
C LEU A 58 -2.60 4.97 -7.09
N VAL A 59 -1.93 4.17 -7.93
CA VAL A 59 -1.87 2.70 -7.78
C VAL A 59 -1.17 2.32 -6.47
N PHE A 60 -0.11 3.02 -6.08
CA PHE A 60 0.55 2.79 -4.79
C PHE A 60 -0.35 3.16 -3.61
N LEU A 61 -1.10 4.26 -3.68
CA LEU A 61 -2.09 4.58 -2.63
C LEU A 61 -3.21 3.52 -2.55
N ALA A 62 -3.62 2.97 -3.70
CA ALA A 62 -4.54 1.85 -3.74
C ALA A 62 -3.93 0.57 -3.13
N SER A 63 -2.62 0.34 -3.27
CA SER A 63 -1.95 -0.80 -2.64
C SER A 63 -1.86 -0.66 -1.12
N ILE A 64 -1.62 0.55 -0.60
CA ILE A 64 -1.72 0.85 0.84
C ILE A 64 -3.15 0.59 1.34
N LEU A 65 -4.17 1.00 0.59
CA LEU A 65 -5.55 0.67 0.96
C LEU A 65 -5.80 -0.84 0.99
N ALA A 66 -5.30 -1.56 0.00
CA ALA A 66 -5.41 -3.01 -0.07
C ALA A 66 -4.71 -3.69 1.11
N HIS A 67 -3.54 -3.19 1.52
CA HIS A 67 -2.83 -3.63 2.73
C HIS A 67 -3.73 -3.52 3.98
N GLU A 68 -4.31 -2.35 4.23
CA GLU A 68 -5.23 -2.14 5.36
C GLU A 68 -6.49 -3.03 5.27
N LEU A 69 -7.01 -3.21 4.06
CA LEU A 69 -8.14 -4.10 3.82
C LEU A 69 -7.79 -5.56 4.12
N GLY A 70 -6.54 -5.97 3.90
CA GLY A 70 -6.00 -7.27 4.30
C GLY A 70 -6.14 -7.48 5.81
N HIS A 71 -5.64 -6.54 6.62
CA HIS A 71 -5.82 -6.57 8.08
C HIS A 71 -7.29 -6.63 8.47
N ALA A 72 -8.10 -5.73 7.91
CA ALA A 72 -9.52 -5.64 8.25
C ALA A 72 -10.29 -6.93 7.91
N PHE A 73 -9.98 -7.55 6.78
CA PHE A 73 -10.61 -8.79 6.36
C PHE A 73 -10.31 -9.94 7.33
N VAL A 74 -9.03 -10.13 7.71
CA VAL A 74 -8.62 -11.18 8.64
C VAL A 74 -9.11 -10.89 10.07
N ALA A 75 -9.15 -9.62 10.48
CA ALA A 75 -9.69 -9.19 11.76
C ALA A 75 -11.17 -9.56 11.89
N ARG A 76 -11.99 -9.26 10.88
CA ARG A 76 -13.42 -9.61 10.86
C ARG A 76 -13.65 -11.12 10.90
N ARG A 77 -12.85 -11.90 10.15
CA ARG A 77 -12.91 -13.37 10.23
C ARG A 77 -12.50 -13.93 11.58
N SER A 78 -11.69 -13.19 12.33
CA SER A 78 -11.28 -13.53 13.69
C SER A 78 -12.26 -13.00 14.76
N GLY A 79 -13.40 -12.43 14.35
CA GLY A 79 -14.43 -11.90 15.25
C GLY A 79 -14.11 -10.53 15.84
N VAL A 80 -13.11 -9.82 15.30
CA VAL A 80 -12.75 -8.46 15.72
C VAL A 80 -13.53 -7.45 14.88
N GLU A 81 -14.22 -6.52 15.53
CA GLU A 81 -14.96 -5.45 14.87
C GLU A 81 -13.98 -4.49 14.16
N VAL A 82 -14.31 -4.07 12.93
CA VAL A 82 -13.55 -3.05 12.19
C VAL A 82 -14.47 -1.85 11.94
N ARG A 83 -14.15 -0.71 12.54
CA ARG A 83 -15.03 0.47 12.52
C ARG A 83 -14.92 1.26 11.22
N ASP A 84 -13.69 1.54 10.81
CA ASP A 84 -13.35 2.27 9.60
C ASP A 84 -11.85 2.15 9.27
N ILE A 85 -11.50 2.41 8.02
CA ILE A 85 -10.14 2.58 7.53
C ILE A 85 -10.00 4.01 7.06
N THR A 86 -8.95 4.70 7.52
CA THR A 86 -8.64 6.06 7.06
C THR A 86 -7.23 6.09 6.47
N LEU A 87 -7.12 6.51 5.20
CA LEU A 87 -5.84 6.81 4.56
C LEU A 87 -5.39 8.24 4.87
N TRP A 88 -4.09 8.43 5.04
CA TRP A 88 -3.43 9.70 5.36
C TRP A 88 -2.01 9.72 4.80
N MET A 89 -1.29 10.84 4.95
CA MET A 89 0.04 11.04 4.36
C MET A 89 1.07 9.94 4.68
N LEU A 90 1.01 9.33 5.87
CA LEU A 90 1.97 8.34 6.34
C LEU A 90 1.49 6.89 6.17
N GLY A 91 0.36 6.65 5.49
CA GLY A 91 -0.15 5.30 5.21
C GLY A 91 -1.66 5.16 5.39
N GLY A 92 -2.08 4.04 5.96
CA GLY A 92 -3.46 3.78 6.36
C GLY A 92 -3.55 3.43 7.83
N ILE A 93 -4.72 3.65 8.44
CA ILE A 93 -5.01 3.14 9.78
C ILE A 93 -6.38 2.46 9.75
N ALA A 94 -6.40 1.15 9.94
CA ALA A 94 -7.61 0.41 10.28
C ALA A 94 -7.95 0.55 11.77
N ARG A 95 -9.08 1.20 12.08
CA ARG A 95 -9.58 1.32 13.46
C ARG A 95 -10.34 0.05 13.85
N LEU A 96 -9.68 -0.80 14.63
CA LEU A 96 -10.26 -2.00 15.23
C LEU A 96 -11.06 -1.64 16.50
N GLY A 97 -12.20 -2.29 16.71
CA GLY A 97 -13.09 -2.10 17.87
C GLY A 97 -12.68 -2.86 19.12
N GLY A 98 -11.59 -3.64 19.06
CA GLY A 98 -11.05 -4.43 20.17
C GLY A 98 -9.79 -5.18 19.78
N LEU A 99 -9.20 -5.89 20.75
CA LEU A 99 -8.02 -6.74 20.55
C LEU A 99 -8.43 -8.14 20.08
N ALA A 100 -7.51 -8.84 19.41
CA ALA A 100 -7.71 -10.24 19.09
C ALA A 100 -7.76 -11.12 20.36
N ARG A 101 -8.61 -12.16 20.35
CA ARG A 101 -8.83 -13.02 21.53
C ARG A 101 -7.71 -14.04 21.78
N THR A 102 -6.79 -14.21 20.82
CA THR A 102 -5.69 -15.18 20.90
C THR A 102 -4.46 -14.64 20.18
N ALA A 103 -3.26 -15.02 20.64
CA ALA A 103 -1.99 -14.73 19.95
C ALA A 103 -2.00 -15.12 18.46
N ARG A 104 -2.53 -16.30 18.14
CA ARG A 104 -2.62 -16.78 16.75
C ARG A 104 -3.52 -15.89 15.89
N ALA A 105 -4.60 -15.35 16.45
CA ALA A 105 -5.44 -14.40 15.73
C ALA A 105 -4.72 -13.07 15.51
N GLU A 106 -4.03 -12.53 16.52
CA GLU A 106 -3.25 -11.30 16.40
C GLU A 106 -2.16 -11.44 15.33
N LEU A 107 -1.42 -12.56 15.35
CA LEU A 107 -0.38 -12.88 14.37
C LEU A 107 -0.94 -12.90 12.94
N ARG A 108 -2.06 -13.59 12.72
CA ARG A 108 -2.70 -13.65 11.40
C ARG A 108 -3.18 -12.30 10.92
N ILE A 109 -3.74 -11.49 11.83
CA ILE A 109 -4.18 -10.13 11.50
C ILE A 109 -2.97 -9.29 11.12
N ALA A 110 -1.90 -9.28 11.93
CA ALA A 110 -0.70 -8.49 11.69
C ALA A 110 0.03 -8.89 10.40
N LEU A 111 0.03 -10.16 10.01
CA LEU A 111 0.64 -10.61 8.75
C LEU A 111 -0.23 -10.36 7.51
N ALA A 112 -1.53 -10.07 7.67
CA ALA A 112 -2.44 -9.98 6.55
C ALA A 112 -2.11 -8.83 5.58
N GLY A 113 -1.83 -7.63 6.11
CA GLY A 113 -1.39 -6.50 5.30
C GLY A 113 -0.08 -6.76 4.56
N PRO A 114 1.01 -7.17 5.25
CA PRO A 114 2.27 -7.54 4.62
C PRO A 114 2.13 -8.59 3.52
N VAL A 115 1.28 -9.61 3.71
CA VAL A 115 0.99 -10.62 2.67
C VAL A 115 0.32 -9.99 1.45
N VAL A 116 -0.64 -9.08 1.63
CA VAL A 116 -1.29 -8.37 0.51
C VAL A 116 -0.28 -7.49 -0.23
N SER A 117 0.54 -6.71 0.48
CA SER A 117 1.57 -5.88 -0.15
C SER A 117 2.62 -6.70 -0.88
N LEU A 118 3.02 -7.86 -0.33
CA LEU A 118 3.94 -8.77 -1.00
C LEU A 118 3.32 -9.34 -2.28
N ALA A 119 2.05 -9.73 -2.25
CA ALA A 119 1.34 -10.21 -3.44
C ALA A 119 1.28 -9.14 -4.53
N ILE A 120 1.03 -7.88 -4.16
CA ILE A 120 1.03 -6.74 -5.09
C ILE A 120 2.44 -6.49 -5.65
N ALA A 121 3.48 -6.56 -4.81
CA ALA A 121 4.87 -6.40 -5.24
C ALA A 121 5.26 -7.48 -6.29
N LEU A 122 4.93 -8.74 -6.02
CA LEU A 122 5.20 -9.86 -6.93
C LEU A 122 4.37 -9.74 -8.23
N ALA A 123 3.12 -9.32 -8.14
CA ALA A 123 2.27 -9.09 -9.31
C ALA A 123 2.82 -7.95 -10.18
N ALA A 124 3.29 -6.86 -9.58
CA ALA A 124 3.91 -5.75 -10.30
C ALA A 124 5.24 -6.17 -10.95
N ALA A 125 6.06 -6.97 -10.26
CA ALA A 125 7.30 -7.50 -10.82
C ALA A 125 7.03 -8.45 -12.01
N MET A 126 6.06 -9.34 -11.87
CA MET A 126 5.63 -10.23 -12.95
C MET A 126 5.09 -9.42 -14.15
N ALA A 127 4.27 -8.40 -13.88
CA ALA A 127 3.76 -7.51 -14.92
C ALA A 127 4.91 -6.79 -15.64
N ALA A 128 5.92 -6.30 -14.92
CA ALA A 128 7.09 -5.67 -15.53
C ALA A 128 7.80 -6.61 -16.52
N ILE A 129 8.06 -7.85 -16.11
CA ILE A 129 8.71 -8.88 -16.94
C ILE A 129 7.87 -9.18 -18.20
N LEU A 130 6.55 -9.33 -18.05
CA LEU A 130 5.66 -9.62 -19.17
C LEU A 130 5.52 -8.43 -20.12
N THR A 131 5.43 -7.21 -19.61
CA THR A 131 5.35 -5.99 -20.42
C THR A 131 6.63 -5.78 -21.21
N ASP A 132 7.80 -5.99 -20.61
CA ASP A 132 9.10 -5.93 -21.27
C ASP A 132 9.19 -6.95 -22.41
N ALA A 133 8.69 -8.17 -22.20
CA ALA A 133 8.70 -9.22 -23.21
C ALA A 133 7.69 -9.02 -24.37
N LEU A 134 6.56 -8.33 -24.15
CA LEU A 134 5.43 -8.30 -25.09
C LEU A 134 5.17 -6.95 -25.77
N VAL A 135 5.35 -5.84 -25.04
CA VAL A 135 4.93 -4.50 -25.46
C VAL A 135 6.12 -3.55 -25.56
N THR A 136 7.21 -3.82 -24.83
CA THR A 136 8.49 -3.07 -24.87
C THR A 136 8.37 -1.55 -24.59
N ASP A 137 7.30 -1.11 -23.90
CA ASP A 137 7.23 0.28 -23.41
C ASP A 137 8.02 0.41 -22.11
N GLU A 138 9.28 0.80 -22.24
CA GLU A 138 10.24 0.99 -21.15
C GLU A 138 9.71 1.89 -20.02
N LEU A 139 8.88 2.89 -20.34
CA LEU A 139 8.34 3.81 -19.34
C LEU A 139 7.31 3.09 -18.43
N VAL A 140 6.48 2.23 -19.02
CA VAL A 140 5.53 1.40 -18.27
C VAL A 140 6.27 0.33 -17.46
N VAL A 141 7.31 -0.28 -18.04
CA VAL A 141 8.16 -1.23 -17.32
C VAL A 141 8.81 -0.58 -16.10
N ALA A 142 9.40 0.61 -16.24
CA ALA A 142 9.99 1.37 -15.15
C ALA A 142 8.99 1.67 -14.03
N ALA A 143 7.76 2.06 -14.39
CA ALA A 143 6.69 2.28 -13.42
C ALA A 143 6.28 1.00 -12.66
N LEU A 144 6.18 -0.14 -13.35
CA LEU A 144 5.86 -1.43 -12.74
C LEU A 144 6.99 -1.92 -11.82
N VAL A 145 8.25 -1.75 -12.23
CA VAL A 145 9.42 -2.02 -11.39
C VAL A 145 9.40 -1.15 -10.14
N TRP A 146 9.14 0.16 -10.29
CA TRP A 146 9.02 1.06 -9.15
C TRP A 146 7.90 0.62 -8.20
N LEU A 147 6.73 0.24 -8.71
CA LEU A 147 5.62 -0.30 -7.91
C LEU A 147 6.00 -1.59 -7.16
N ALA A 148 6.75 -2.48 -7.79
CA ALA A 148 7.25 -3.70 -7.15
C ALA A 148 8.22 -3.38 -6.02
N VAL A 149 9.18 -2.49 -6.27
CA VAL A 149 10.19 -2.06 -5.29
C VAL A 149 9.55 -1.35 -4.10
N ILE A 150 8.66 -0.38 -4.35
CA ILE A 150 8.04 0.41 -3.26
C ILE A 150 7.10 -0.45 -2.40
N ASN A 151 6.37 -1.41 -2.97
CA ASN A 151 5.56 -2.35 -2.18
C ASN A 151 6.43 -3.36 -1.43
N THR A 152 7.58 -3.77 -1.98
CA THR A 152 8.55 -4.60 -1.25
C THR A 152 9.13 -3.82 -0.06
N ALA A 153 9.49 -2.54 -0.27
CA ALA A 153 9.93 -1.66 0.81
C ALA A 153 8.85 -1.48 1.88
N LEU A 154 7.57 -1.34 1.48
CA LEU A 154 6.44 -1.27 2.40
C LEU A 154 6.31 -2.54 3.26
N VAL A 155 6.51 -3.73 2.68
CA VAL A 155 6.52 -5.01 3.43
C VAL A 155 7.68 -5.04 4.41
N LEU A 156 8.90 -4.77 3.96
CA LEU A 156 10.09 -4.82 4.80
C LEU A 156 10.01 -3.84 5.96
N PHE A 157 9.58 -2.60 5.68
CA PHE A 157 9.39 -1.58 6.71
C PHE A 157 8.32 -2.00 7.71
N ASN A 158 7.15 -2.45 7.26
CA ASN A 158 6.08 -2.85 8.18
C ASN A 158 6.42 -4.09 9.00
N LEU A 159 7.33 -4.97 8.54
CA LEU A 159 7.76 -6.14 9.31
C LEU A 159 8.90 -5.86 10.31
N ILE A 160 9.39 -4.62 10.42
CA ILE A 160 10.33 -4.23 11.48
C ILE A 160 9.66 -4.44 12.85
N PRO A 161 10.31 -5.12 13.82
CA PRO A 161 9.74 -5.44 15.12
C PRO A 161 9.70 -4.23 16.08
N ALA A 162 8.99 -3.17 15.68
CA ALA A 162 8.83 -1.94 16.45
C ALA A 162 7.38 -1.45 16.37
N ALA A 163 6.83 -0.94 17.47
CA ALA A 163 5.55 -0.24 17.42
C ALA A 163 5.74 1.12 16.70
N PRO A 164 4.78 1.59 15.89
CA PRO A 164 3.43 1.05 15.67
C PRO A 164 3.30 0.09 14.46
N LEU A 165 4.40 -0.48 13.96
CA LEU A 165 4.43 -1.30 12.74
C LEU A 165 3.86 -2.71 12.97
N ASP A 166 3.48 -3.38 11.90
CA ASP A 166 2.94 -4.75 11.95
C ASP A 166 3.91 -5.76 12.57
N GLY A 167 5.21 -5.60 12.31
CA GLY A 167 6.27 -6.43 12.88
C GLY A 167 6.30 -6.35 14.41
N GLY A 168 5.98 -5.19 14.98
CA GLY A 168 5.80 -5.05 16.42
C GLY A 168 4.62 -5.86 16.95
N ARG A 169 3.51 -5.92 16.19
CA ARG A 169 2.33 -6.74 16.53
C ARG A 169 2.59 -8.23 16.34
N VAL A 170 3.35 -8.60 15.30
CA VAL A 170 3.85 -9.96 15.07
C VAL A 170 4.72 -10.41 16.25
N LEU A 171 5.70 -9.58 16.66
CA LEU A 171 6.55 -9.87 17.80
C LEU A 171 5.73 -10.00 19.10
N SER A 172 4.83 -9.07 19.35
CA SER A 172 3.92 -9.10 20.52
C SER A 172 3.09 -10.40 20.55
N ALA A 173 2.58 -10.85 19.40
CA ALA A 173 1.84 -12.10 19.30
C ALA A 173 2.71 -13.35 19.52
N ILE A 174 4.01 -13.29 19.23
CA ILE A 174 4.96 -14.39 19.46
C ILE A 174 5.38 -14.44 20.93
N LEU A 175 5.54 -13.28 21.58
CA LEU A 175 5.96 -13.14 22.97
C LEU A 175 4.81 -13.27 24.00
N TRP A 176 3.60 -13.54 23.52
CA TRP A 176 2.36 -13.52 24.28
C TRP A 176 2.33 -14.52 25.45
#